data_AF-B5JI38-F1
#
_entry.id   AF-B5JI38-F1
#
_cell.length_a   1.000
_cell.length_b   1.000
_cell.length_c   1.000
_cell.angle_alpha   90.00
_cell.angle_beta   90.00
_cell.angle_gamma   90.00
#
_symmetry.space_group_name_H-M   'P 1'
#
loop_
_entity.id
_entity.type
_entity.pdbx_description
1 polymer ?
#
loop_
_entity_poly.entity_id
_entity_poly.type
_entity_poly.pdbx_seq_one_letter_code
_entity_poly.pdbx_strand_id
1 'polypeptide(L)'
;MRISGYAVLWSKVFGFVDTITGLGLIFLPAFTLGLMGLDSADYSLSLVMFIGAFVLGVGSLYFMGLLLSRREKSLVALRHVWLATGWVRICVAIVTGALIARGGLDIRWVSVPLTDALVGGVQLSVVLWGRFTCHE
;
A
#
# COMPACT_ATOMS: atom_id res chain seq x y z
N MET A 1 -14.17 -9.92 22.29
CA MET A 1 -13.00 -9.82 21.40
C MET A 1 -12.72 -8.36 21.05
N ARG A 2 -11.65 -7.80 21.61
CA ARG A 2 -11.25 -6.41 21.33
C ARG A 2 -10.44 -6.44 20.03
N ILE A 3 -11.10 -6.13 18.92
CA ILE A 3 -10.38 -5.86 17.68
C ILE A 3 -9.30 -4.83 18.02
N SER A 4 -8.03 -5.15 17.74
CA SER A 4 -6.93 -4.21 17.89
C SER A 4 -7.32 -2.92 17.15
N GLY A 5 -7.69 -1.88 17.89
CA GLY A 5 -8.19 -0.63 17.32
C GLY A 5 -7.15 0.00 16.39
N TYR A 6 -5.87 -0.22 16.68
CA TYR A 6 -4.76 0.24 15.86
C TYR A 6 -4.75 -0.44 14.49
N ALA A 7 -4.96 -1.77 14.39
CA ALA A 7 -4.90 -2.48 13.12
C ALA A 7 -6.07 -2.08 12.21
N VAL A 8 -7.25 -1.87 12.79
CA VAL A 8 -8.40 -1.38 12.02
C VAL A 8 -8.20 0.06 11.55
N LEU A 9 -7.71 0.93 12.43
CA LEU A 9 -7.45 2.32 12.06
C LEU A 9 -6.40 2.41 10.96
N TRP A 10 -5.29 1.66 11.11
CA TRP A 10 -4.22 1.57 10.12
C TRP A 10 -4.75 1.13 8.75
N SER A 11 -5.50 0.03 8.71
CA SER A 11 -6.08 -0.46 7.44
C SER A 11 -7.05 0.51 6.80
N LYS A 12 -7.83 1.26 7.59
CA LYS A 12 -8.71 2.30 7.05
C LYS A 12 -7.91 3.44 6.45
N VAL A 13 -6.91 3.95 7.16
CA VAL A 13 -6.12 5.11 6.73
C VAL A 13 -5.32 4.76 5.48
N PHE A 14 -4.48 3.73 5.55
CA PHE A 14 -3.62 3.35 4.42
C PHE A 14 -4.43 2.79 3.25
N GLY A 15 -5.46 1.98 3.52
CA GLY A 15 -6.35 1.50 2.46
C GLY A 15 -7.08 2.63 1.74
N PHE A 16 -7.49 3.69 2.45
CA PHE A 16 -8.13 4.86 1.85
C PHE A 16 -7.15 5.68 1.02
N VAL A 17 -5.95 5.96 1.56
CA VAL A 17 -4.89 6.70 0.85
C VAL A 17 -4.49 5.98 -0.43
N ASP A 18 -4.22 4.67 -0.35
CA ASP A 18 -3.86 3.87 -1.53
C ASP A 18 -5.01 3.84 -2.54
N THR A 19 -6.25 3.66 -2.08
CA THR A 19 -7.43 3.61 -2.97
C THR A 19 -7.62 4.93 -3.71
N ILE A 20 -7.53 6.07 -3.01
CA ILE A 20 -7.63 7.38 -3.65
C ILE A 20 -6.47 7.62 -4.61
N THR A 21 -5.25 7.27 -4.21
CA THR A 21 -4.06 7.42 -5.05
C THR A 21 -4.18 6.58 -6.31
N GLY A 22 -4.60 5.32 -6.18
CA GLY A 22 -4.84 4.42 -7.30
C GLY A 22 -5.93 4.92 -8.24
N LEU A 23 -7.06 5.40 -7.70
CA LEU A 23 -8.11 6.05 -8.51
C LEU A 23 -7.58 7.29 -9.24
N GLY A 24 -6.79 8.12 -8.56
CA GLY A 24 -6.15 9.28 -9.15
C GLY A 24 -5.23 8.90 -10.31
N LEU A 25 -4.36 7.91 -10.12
CA LEU A 25 -3.44 7.44 -11.16
C LEU A 25 -4.16 6.80 -12.36
N ILE A 26 -5.33 6.19 -12.16
CA ILE A 26 -6.12 5.60 -13.25
C ILE A 26 -6.86 6.69 -14.04
N PHE A 27 -7.60 7.57 -13.35
CA PHE A 27 -8.53 8.50 -14.00
C PHE A 27 -7.90 9.86 -14.32
N LEU A 28 -6.92 10.29 -13.53
CA LEU A 28 -6.26 11.60 -13.61
C LEU A 28 -4.74 11.45 -13.42
N PRO A 29 -4.03 10.63 -14.24
CA PRO A 29 -2.63 10.30 -14.03
C PRO A 29 -1.72 11.54 -14.01
N ALA A 30 -1.88 12.47 -14.95
CA ALA A 30 -1.05 13.66 -15.02
C ALA A 30 -1.22 14.58 -13.81
N PHE A 31 -2.46 14.77 -13.35
CA PHE A 31 -2.74 15.54 -12.14
C PHE A 31 -2.13 14.87 -10.90
N THR A 32 -2.29 13.55 -10.78
CA THR A 32 -1.77 12.79 -9.63
C THR A 32 -0.25 12.78 -9.59
N LEU A 33 0.41 12.64 -10.74
CA LEU A 33 1.86 12.82 -10.87
C LEU A 33 2.29 14.24 -10.49
N GLY A 34 1.53 15.26 -10.91
CA GLY A 34 1.79 16.65 -10.52
C GLY A 34 1.74 16.87 -9.01
N LEU A 35 0.81 16.23 -8.29
CA LEU A 35 0.77 16.24 -6.83
C LEU A 35 2.00 15.57 -6.19
N MET A 36 2.58 14.59 -6.88
CA MET A 36 3.84 13.94 -6.49
C MET A 36 5.08 14.75 -6.92
N GLY A 37 4.89 15.92 -7.53
CA GLY A 37 5.98 16.76 -8.05
C GLY A 37 6.65 16.21 -9.32
N LEU A 38 5.98 15.28 -10.01
CA LEU A 38 6.48 14.61 -11.21
C LEU A 38 5.88 15.23 -12.47
N ASP A 39 6.69 15.37 -13.52
CA ASP A 39 6.17 15.81 -14.82
C ASP A 39 5.59 14.61 -15.57
N SER A 40 4.33 14.74 -15.98
CA SER A 40 3.65 13.71 -16.76
C SER A 40 4.29 13.44 -18.13
N ALA A 41 5.05 14.39 -18.68
CA ALA A 41 5.73 14.23 -19.96
C ALA A 41 6.87 13.20 -19.91
N ASP A 42 7.42 12.95 -18.72
CA ASP A 42 8.56 12.03 -18.52
C ASP A 42 8.13 10.56 -18.44
N TYR A 43 6.82 10.28 -18.40
CA TYR A 43 6.29 8.94 -18.15
C TYR A 43 5.25 8.51 -19.18
N SER A 44 5.24 7.21 -19.48
CA SER A 44 4.13 6.60 -20.22
C SER A 44 2.87 6.59 -19.35
N LEU A 45 1.87 7.40 -19.70
CA LEU A 45 0.61 7.47 -18.96
C LEU A 45 -0.09 6.11 -18.84
N SER A 46 0.03 5.24 -19.85
CA SER A 46 -0.51 3.88 -19.79
C SER A 46 0.15 3.02 -18.72
N LEU A 47 1.47 3.15 -18.54
CA LEU A 47 2.19 2.46 -17.47
C LEU A 47 1.79 3.01 -16.10
N VAL A 48 1.60 4.33 -16.00
CA VAL A 48 1.16 5.00 -14.76
C VAL A 48 -0.26 4.55 -14.37
N MET A 49 -1.17 4.44 -15.32
CA MET A 49 -2.52 3.90 -15.08
C MET A 49 -2.47 2.43 -14.63
N PHE A 50 -1.58 1.62 -15.21
CA PHE A 50 -1.37 0.24 -14.79
C PHE A 50 -0.87 0.15 -13.34
N ILE A 51 0.10 1.01 -12.97
CA ILE A 51 0.54 1.15 -11.57
C ILE A 51 -0.63 1.60 -10.69
N GLY A 52 -1.46 2.54 -11.17
CA GLY A 52 -2.66 2.99 -10.47
C GLY A 52 -3.64 1.86 -10.18
N ALA A 53 -3.89 0.96 -11.14
CA ALA A 53 -4.73 -0.23 -10.95
C ALA A 53 -4.16 -1.16 -9.88
N PHE A 54 -2.84 -1.34 -9.85
CA PHE A 54 -2.17 -2.11 -8.82
C PHE A 54 -2.32 -1.47 -7.42
N VAL A 55 -2.07 -0.17 -7.30
CA VAL A 55 -2.20 0.58 -6.04
C VAL A 55 -3.64 0.56 -5.54
N LEU A 56 -4.62 0.73 -6.43
CA LEU A 56 -6.04 0.59 -6.12
C LEU A 56 -6.37 -0.83 -5.61
N GLY A 57 -5.83 -1.86 -6.27
CA GLY A 57 -5.97 -3.25 -5.84
C GLY A 57 -5.46 -3.45 -4.41
N VAL A 58 -4.23 -3.05 -4.13
CA VAL A 58 -3.61 -3.14 -2.79
C VAL A 58 -4.44 -2.37 -1.75
N GLY A 59 -4.86 -1.15 -2.06
CA GLY A 59 -5.70 -0.33 -1.18
C GLY A 59 -7.05 -0.99 -0.86
N SER A 60 -7.71 -1.56 -1.88
CA SER A 60 -8.99 -2.23 -1.74
C SER A 60 -8.92 -3.53 -0.92
N LEU A 61 -7.77 -4.23 -0.95
CA LEU A 61 -7.56 -5.43 -0.15
C LEU A 61 -7.67 -5.16 1.35
N TYR A 62 -7.23 -3.99 1.84
CA TYR A 62 -7.43 -3.62 3.26
C TYR A 62 -8.91 -3.57 3.63
N PHE A 63 -9.76 -3.00 2.77
CA PHE A 63 -11.21 -2.96 3.00
C PHE A 63 -11.85 -4.34 2.94
N MET A 64 -11.41 -5.20 2.01
CA MET A 64 -11.84 -6.60 1.96
C MET A 64 -11.46 -7.35 3.24
N GLY A 65 -10.21 -7.20 3.72
CA GLY A 65 -9.75 -7.80 4.97
C GLY A 65 -10.56 -7.32 6.17
N LEU A 66 -10.87 -6.03 6.24
CA LEU A 66 -11.73 -5.46 7.29
C LEU A 66 -13.16 -6.00 7.24
N LEU A 67 -13.74 -6.14 6.05
CA LEU A 67 -15.09 -6.66 5.85
C LEU A 67 -15.19 -8.12 6.29
N LEU A 68 -14.24 -8.96 5.85
CA LEU A 68 -14.16 -10.37 6.24
C LEU A 68 -13.94 -10.51 7.74
N SER A 69 -13.01 -9.74 8.32
CA SER A 69 -12.77 -9.77 9.76
C SER A 69 -13.98 -9.33 10.60
N ARG A 70 -14.81 -8.42 10.10
CA ARG A 70 -16.08 -8.06 10.75
C ARG A 70 -17.10 -9.19 10.69
N ARG A 71 -17.21 -9.86 9.53
CA ARG A 71 -18.16 -10.97 9.32
C ARG A 71 -17.81 -12.19 10.18
N GLU A 72 -16.53 -12.55 10.22
CA GLU A 72 -16.03 -13.72 10.95
C GLU A 72 -15.75 -13.43 12.44
N LYS A 73 -15.89 -12.17 12.87
CA LYS A 73 -15.51 -11.69 14.22
C LYS A 73 -14.06 -12.08 14.60
N SER A 74 -13.19 -12.24 13.61
CA SER A 74 -11.81 -12.72 13.73
C SER A 74 -10.85 -11.84 12.94
N LEU A 75 -9.64 -11.62 13.44
CA LEU A 75 -8.61 -10.84 12.74
C LEU A 75 -7.73 -11.68 11.80
N VAL A 76 -8.05 -12.96 11.62
CA VAL A 76 -7.27 -13.87 10.77
C VAL A 76 -7.23 -13.38 9.33
N ALA A 77 -8.38 -13.01 8.74
CA ALA A 77 -8.42 -12.47 7.37
C ALA A 77 -7.57 -11.20 7.23
N LEU A 78 -7.72 -10.24 8.15
CA LEU A 78 -6.94 -9.01 8.15
C LEU A 78 -5.43 -9.26 8.28
N ARG A 79 -5.02 -10.23 9.11
CA ARG A 79 -3.62 -10.63 9.26
C ARG A 79 -3.02 -11.12 7.94
N HIS A 80 -3.75 -11.94 7.18
CA HIS A 80 -3.28 -12.42 5.87
C HIS A 80 -3.17 -11.28 4.86
N VAL A 81 -4.14 -10.36 4.86
CA VAL A 81 -4.08 -9.16 4.03
C VAL A 81 -2.87 -8.29 4.39
N TRP A 82 -2.57 -8.10 5.67
CA TRP A 82 -1.38 -7.35 6.11
C TRP A 82 -0.09 -8.03 5.68
N LEU A 83 -0.02 -9.35 5.74
CA LEU A 83 1.14 -10.11 5.28
C LEU A 83 1.34 -9.92 3.76
N ALA A 84 0.28 -10.08 2.97
CA ALA A 84 0.34 -9.96 1.52
C ALA A 84 0.68 -8.53 1.07
N THR A 85 -0.02 -7.53 1.62
CA THR A 85 0.21 -6.11 1.29
C THR A 85 1.57 -5.63 1.77
N GLY A 86 2.00 -6.03 2.97
CA GLY A 86 3.33 -5.72 3.48
C GLY A 86 4.43 -6.31 2.61
N TRP A 87 4.30 -7.58 2.20
CA TRP A 87 5.24 -8.22 1.29
C TRP A 87 5.35 -7.49 -0.05
N VAL A 88 4.20 -7.20 -0.66
CA VAL A 88 4.12 -6.43 -1.91
C VAL A 88 4.83 -5.08 -1.78
N ARG A 89 4.58 -4.33 -0.71
CA ARG A 89 5.22 -3.04 -0.46
C ARG A 89 6.73 -3.16 -0.35
N ILE A 90 7.25 -4.18 0.33
CA ILE A 90 8.70 -4.41 0.37
C ILE A 90 9.27 -4.70 -1.02
N CYS A 91 8.60 -5.53 -1.83
CA CYS A 91 9.03 -5.77 -3.21
C CYS A 91 9.04 -4.47 -4.03
N VAL A 92 8.00 -3.65 -3.93
CA VAL A 92 7.92 -2.35 -4.63
C VAL A 92 9.04 -1.42 -4.15
N ALA A 93 9.28 -1.34 -2.84
CA ALA A 93 10.35 -0.50 -2.29
C ALA A 93 11.75 -0.92 -2.78
N ILE A 94 12.02 -2.22 -2.85
CA ILE A 94 13.29 -2.75 -3.37
C ILE A 94 13.44 -2.38 -4.86
N VAL A 95 12.41 -2.63 -5.67
CA VAL A 95 12.48 -2.40 -7.12
C VAL A 95 12.60 -0.90 -7.42
N THR A 96 11.74 -0.07 -6.83
CA THR A 96 11.77 1.39 -7.06
C THR A 96 13.04 2.01 -6.51
N GLY A 97 13.54 1.58 -5.34
CA GLY A 97 14.82 2.00 -4.81
C GLY A 97 16.00 1.62 -5.73
N ALA A 98 15.99 0.41 -6.27
CA ALA A 98 17.02 -0.03 -7.22
C ALA A 98 16.98 0.75 -8.55
N LEU A 99 15.79 1.10 -9.04
CA LEU A 99 15.63 1.93 -10.24
C LEU A 99 16.16 3.35 -10.03
N ILE A 100 15.88 3.96 -8.87
CA ILE A 100 16.46 5.28 -8.51
C ILE A 100 17.98 5.20 -8.44
N ALA A 101 18.53 4.19 -7.76
CA ALA A 101 19.98 4.02 -7.60
C ALA A 101 20.71 3.82 -8.94
N ARG A 102 20.04 3.27 -9.95
CA ARG A 102 20.56 3.06 -11.31
C ARG A 102 20.31 4.24 -12.25
N GLY A 103 19.66 5.31 -11.79
CA GLY A 103 19.26 6.45 -12.61
C GLY A 103 18.11 6.16 -13.59
N GLY A 104 17.40 5.04 -13.39
CA GLY A 104 16.23 4.67 -14.21
C GLY A 104 14.92 5.31 -13.75
N LEU A 105 14.91 5.95 -12.57
CA LEU A 105 13.77 6.67 -12.01
C LEU A 105 14.24 7.98 -11.36
N ASP A 106 13.47 9.05 -11.52
CA ASP A 106 13.79 10.35 -10.93
C ASP A 106 13.85 10.26 -9.39
N ILE A 107 14.79 10.97 -8.77
CA ILE A 107 14.93 11.06 -7.30
C ILE A 107 13.65 11.55 -6.61
N ARG A 108 12.80 12.31 -7.31
CA ARG A 108 11.47 12.73 -6.82
C ARG A 108 10.57 11.55 -6.45
N TRP A 109 10.82 10.36 -7.00
CA TRP A 109 10.12 9.14 -6.62
C TRP A 109 10.55 8.56 -5.28
N VAL A 110 11.59 9.08 -4.60
CA VAL A 110 12.15 8.50 -3.36
C VAL A 110 11.13 8.35 -2.23
N SER A 111 10.06 9.17 -2.24
CA SER A 111 8.96 9.05 -1.29
C SER A 111 8.26 7.69 -1.39
N VAL A 112 8.16 7.09 -2.58
CA VAL A 112 7.49 5.80 -2.80
C VAL A 112 8.23 4.64 -2.11
N PRO A 113 9.51 4.31 -2.42
CA PRO A 113 10.21 3.24 -1.73
C PRO A 113 10.35 3.48 -0.23
N LEU A 114 10.50 4.74 0.21
CA LEU A 114 10.62 5.05 1.63
C LEU A 114 9.31 4.77 2.37
N THR A 115 8.18 5.25 1.84
CA THR A 115 6.87 5.01 2.45
C THR A 115 6.50 3.53 2.41
N ASP A 116 6.76 2.84 1.29
CA ASP A 116 6.51 1.41 1.17
C ASP A 116 7.38 0.55 2.08
N ALA A 117 8.66 0.88 2.23
CA ALA A 117 9.56 0.18 3.15
C ALA A 117 9.11 0.35 4.61
N LEU A 118 8.71 1.57 5.00
CA LEU A 118 8.25 1.86 6.35
C LEU A 118 6.91 1.16 6.66
N VAL A 119 5.91 1.34 5.78
CA VAL A 119 4.58 0.77 5.98
C VAL A 119 4.61 -0.76 5.89
N GLY A 120 5.28 -1.32 4.87
CA GLY A 120 5.44 -2.75 4.70
C GLY A 120 6.25 -3.37 5.84
N GLY A 121 7.31 -2.69 6.28
CA GLY A 121 8.11 -3.12 7.43
C GLY A 121 7.28 -3.21 8.70
N VAL A 122 6.51 -2.17 9.04
CA VAL A 122 5.60 -2.19 10.19
C VAL A 122 4.58 -3.33 10.09
N GLN A 123 3.98 -3.54 8.92
CA GLN A 123 3.00 -4.60 8.72
C GLN A 123 3.59 -5.98 8.95
N LEU A 124 4.75 -6.26 8.34
CA LEU A 124 5.43 -7.53 8.50
C LEU A 124 5.89 -7.74 9.94
N SER A 125 6.48 -6.74 10.59
CA SER A 125 6.90 -6.83 11.99
C SER A 125 5.72 -7.10 12.93
N VAL A 126 4.57 -6.44 12.74
CA VAL A 126 3.37 -6.65 13.56
C VAL A 126 2.81 -8.07 13.37
N VAL A 127 2.78 -8.57 12.13
CA VAL A 127 2.31 -9.93 11.82
C VAL A 127 3.27 -10.99 12.36
N LEU A 128 4.58 -10.82 12.19
CA LEU A 128 5.62 -11.79 12.57
C LEU A 128 5.84 -11.86 14.08
N TRP A 129 5.73 -10.75 14.80
CA TRP A 129 5.81 -10.74 16.27
C TRP A 129 4.53 -11.19 16.97
N GLY A 130 3.55 -11.74 16.25
CA GLY A 130 2.35 -12.30 16.85
C GLY A 130 1.45 -11.26 17.53
N ARG A 131 1.62 -9.96 17.27
CA ARG A 131 0.79 -8.89 17.86
C ARG A 131 -0.65 -8.85 17.33
N PHE A 132 -0.99 -9.73 16.39
CA PHE A 132 -2.35 -10.15 16.08
C PHE A 132 -2.79 -11.28 17.03
N THR A 133 -2.82 -11.02 18.33
CA THR A 133 -3.37 -11.99 19.29
C THR A 133 -4.89 -11.98 19.22
N CYS A 134 -5.48 -13.06 18.68
CA CYS A 134 -6.80 -13.49 19.10
C CYS A 134 -6.64 -14.00 20.53
N HIS A 135 -7.08 -13.23 21.53
CA HIS A 135 -7.47 -13.86 22.79
C HIS A 135 -8.73 -14.65 22.49
N GLU A 136 -8.57 -15.98 22.34
CA GLU A 136 -9.65 -16.96 22.45
C GLU A 136 -10.28 -16.88 23.85
#